data_AF-A0A0F8WTD9-F1
#
_entry.id   AF-A0A0F8WTD9-F1
#
_cell.length_a   1.000
_cell.length_b   1.000
_cell.length_c   1.000
_cell.angle_alpha   90.00
_cell.angle_beta   90.00
_cell.angle_gamma   90.00
#
_symmetry.space_group_name_H-M   'P 1'
#
loop_
_entity.id
_entity.type
_entity.pdbx_description
1 polymer ?
#
loop_
_entity_poly.entity_id
_entity_poly.type
_entity_poly.pdbx_seq_one_letter_code
_entity_poly.pdbx_strand_id
1 'polypeptide(L)'
;MAKKSNKKKGQDALSNSVLGIFSNHPNQTFNYKQLSKRLNIKDVSTKRAIIPLLKYLEEKEELVEIYPGKFKLKSRGGYVFGTVDMTQVGYAFIITDAIEEDVFVSRNNLNHALNGDYVKVYL
;
A
#
# COMPACT_ATOMS: atom_id res chain seq x y z
N MET A 1 -17.95 -30.53 21.53
CA MET A 1 -17.05 -29.42 21.17
C MET A 1 -16.71 -29.50 19.67
N ALA A 2 -17.35 -28.76 18.76
CA ALA A 2 -16.94 -28.69 17.35
C ALA A 2 -17.68 -27.58 16.57
N LYS A 3 -17.23 -26.31 16.62
CA LYS A 3 -17.71 -25.21 15.74
C LYS A 3 -16.60 -24.18 15.43
N LYS A 4 -15.33 -24.58 15.42
CA LYS A 4 -14.20 -23.63 15.32
C LYS A 4 -13.59 -23.47 13.92
N SER A 5 -13.87 -24.37 12.96
CA SER A 5 -13.21 -24.35 11.64
C SER A 5 -13.83 -23.41 10.60
N ASN A 6 -15.16 -23.24 10.58
CA ASN A 6 -15.83 -22.39 9.57
C ASN A 6 -15.65 -20.87 9.78
N LYS A 7 -15.31 -20.43 11.00
CA LYS A 7 -15.21 -19.00 11.31
C LYS A 7 -13.95 -18.34 10.74
N LYS A 8 -12.85 -19.11 10.59
CA LYS A 8 -11.59 -18.62 10.00
C LYS A 8 -11.73 -18.31 8.50
N LYS A 9 -12.31 -19.24 7.71
CA LYS A 9 -12.53 -19.04 6.26
C LYS A 9 -13.30 -17.77 5.91
N GLY A 10 -14.31 -17.40 6.71
CA GLY A 10 -15.12 -16.20 6.49
C GLY A 10 -14.39 -14.90 6.85
N GLN A 11 -13.53 -14.91 7.88
CA GLN A 11 -12.70 -13.76 8.23
C GLN A 11 -11.61 -13.51 7.18
N ASP A 12 -10.98 -14.57 6.68
CA ASP A 12 -9.95 -14.48 5.64
C ASP A 12 -10.52 -13.97 4.31
N ALA A 13 -11.76 -14.35 3.97
CA ALA A 13 -12.43 -13.83 2.78
C ALA A 13 -12.75 -12.32 2.89
N LEU A 14 -13.18 -11.87 4.07
CA LEU A 14 -13.48 -10.46 4.32
C LEU A 14 -12.20 -9.61 4.32
N SER A 15 -11.11 -10.07 4.93
CA SER A 15 -9.81 -9.38 4.89
C SER A 15 -9.30 -9.22 3.47
N ASN A 16 -9.33 -10.28 2.67
CA ASN A 16 -8.90 -10.23 1.28
C ASN A 16 -9.75 -9.26 0.44
N SER A 17 -11.07 -9.23 0.69
CA SER A 17 -11.96 -8.30 0.00
C SER A 17 -11.69 -6.83 0.38
N VAL A 18 -11.43 -6.56 1.66
CA VAL A 18 -11.08 -5.22 2.15
C VAL A 18 -9.74 -4.78 1.57
N LEU A 19 -8.71 -5.62 1.66
CA LEU A 19 -7.39 -5.35 1.07
C LEU A 19 -7.49 -5.13 -0.44
N GLY A 20 -8.29 -5.92 -1.16
CA GLY A 20 -8.52 -5.72 -2.58
C GLY A 20 -9.05 -4.33 -2.93
N ILE A 21 -9.90 -3.73 -2.10
CA ILE A 21 -10.36 -2.35 -2.30
C ILE A 21 -9.21 -1.36 -2.14
N PHE A 22 -8.37 -1.55 -1.12
CA PHE A 22 -7.21 -0.68 -0.87
C PHE A 22 -6.15 -0.83 -1.96
N SER A 23 -5.87 -2.06 -2.43
CA SER A 23 -4.92 -2.32 -3.52
C SER A 23 -5.36 -1.71 -4.85
N ASN A 24 -6.65 -1.70 -5.14
CA ASN A 24 -7.19 -1.04 -6.35
C ASN A 24 -7.19 0.50 -6.25
N HIS A 25 -7.07 1.05 -5.04
CA HIS A 25 -7.11 2.48 -4.78
C HIS A 25 -6.07 2.88 -3.71
N PRO A 26 -4.76 2.68 -3.97
CA PRO A 26 -3.70 2.80 -2.97
C PRO A 26 -3.61 4.22 -2.37
N ASN A 27 -4.00 5.23 -3.15
CA ASN A 27 -3.97 6.63 -2.75
C ASN A 27 -5.23 7.10 -2.00
N GLN A 28 -6.30 6.31 -1.97
CA GLN A 28 -7.55 6.71 -1.35
C GLN A 28 -7.65 6.23 0.10
N THR A 29 -8.33 7.04 0.92
CA THR A 29 -8.68 6.65 2.29
C THR A 29 -10.12 6.16 2.35
N PHE A 30 -10.36 5.09 3.11
CA PHE A 30 -11.71 4.56 3.33
C PHE A 30 -12.03 4.40 4.81
N ASN A 31 -13.30 4.61 5.17
CA ASN A 31 -13.86 4.23 6.45
C ASN A 31 -14.69 2.94 6.34
N TYR A 32 -15.07 2.35 7.49
CA TYR A 32 -15.85 1.11 7.52
C TYR A 32 -17.21 1.22 6.79
N LYS A 33 -17.84 2.40 6.78
CA LYS A 33 -19.12 2.64 6.08
C LYS A 33 -18.93 2.57 4.56
N GLN A 34 -17.91 3.23 4.03
CA GLN A 34 -17.56 3.25 2.62
C GLN A 34 -17.15 1.86 2.13
N LEU A 35 -16.33 1.13 2.92
CA LEU A 35 -15.97 -0.25 2.63
C LEU A 35 -17.20 -1.15 2.60
N SER A 36 -18.10 -1.03 3.58
CA SER A 36 -19.33 -1.84 3.58
C SER A 36 -20.23 -1.59 2.37
N LYS A 37 -20.29 -0.35 1.87
CA LYS A 37 -21.05 0.01 0.68
C LYS A 37 -20.42 -0.60 -0.58
N ARG A 38 -19.09 -0.53 -0.70
CA ARG A 38 -18.34 -1.09 -1.85
C ARG A 38 -18.39 -2.63 -1.89
N LEU A 39 -18.34 -3.27 -0.72
CA LEU A 39 -18.48 -4.73 -0.57
C LEU A 39 -19.94 -5.22 -0.64
N ASN A 40 -20.90 -4.30 -0.84
CA ASN A 40 -22.34 -4.59 -0.84
C ASN A 40 -22.83 -5.33 0.41
N ILE A 41 -22.19 -5.10 1.56
CA ILE A 41 -22.53 -5.73 2.83
C ILE A 41 -23.72 -4.99 3.42
N LYS A 42 -24.86 -5.68 3.57
CA LYS A 42 -26.08 -5.11 4.18
C LYS A 42 -26.18 -5.44 5.66
N ASP A 43 -25.70 -6.62 6.07
CA ASP A 43 -25.76 -7.13 7.44
C ASP A 43 -25.00 -6.25 8.45
N VAL A 44 -25.65 -5.95 9.57
CA VAL A 44 -25.11 -5.08 10.63
C VAL A 44 -23.96 -5.76 11.36
N SER A 45 -24.01 -7.08 11.55
CA SER A 45 -22.96 -7.80 12.26
C SER A 45 -21.65 -7.80 11.47
N THR A 46 -21.75 -8.05 10.16
CA THR A 46 -20.62 -8.05 9.23
C THR A 46 -20.04 -6.64 9.05
N LYS A 47 -20.90 -5.61 9.00
CA LYS A 47 -20.45 -4.21 8.99
C LYS A 47 -19.60 -3.87 10.21
N ARG A 48 -20.03 -4.28 11.40
CA ARG A 48 -19.29 -4.03 12.65
C ARG A 48 -17.98 -4.81 12.68
N ALA A 49 -17.90 -5.97 12.05
CA ALA A 49 -16.68 -6.77 11.95
C ALA A 49 -15.56 -6.12 11.11
N ILE A 50 -15.88 -5.15 10.24
CA ILE A 50 -14.87 -4.40 9.47
C ILE A 50 -14.00 -3.54 10.39
N ILE A 51 -14.55 -3.01 11.50
CA ILE A 51 -13.82 -2.14 12.41
C ILE A 51 -12.60 -2.84 13.05
N PRO A 52 -12.77 -3.98 13.75
CA PRO A 52 -11.62 -4.69 14.31
C PRO A 52 -10.71 -5.26 13.23
N LEU A 53 -11.23 -5.57 12.04
CA LEU A 53 -10.41 -5.99 10.90
C LEU A 53 -9.48 -4.87 10.41
N LEU A 54 -9.96 -3.63 10.29
CA LEU A 54 -9.11 -2.49 9.90
C LEU A 54 -8.00 -2.24 10.92
N LYS A 55 -8.33 -2.35 12.22
CA LYS A 55 -7.33 -2.24 13.29
C LYS A 55 -6.29 -3.36 13.23
N TYR A 56 -6.72 -4.59 12.97
CA TYR A 56 -5.80 -5.70 12.76
C TYR A 56 -4.88 -5.52 11.54
N LEU A 57 -5.39 -4.98 10.43
CA LEU A 57 -4.60 -4.70 9.23
C LEU A 57 -3.64 -3.51 9.43
N GLU A 58 -4.01 -2.55 10.28
CA GLU A 58 -3.13 -1.47 10.72
C GLU A 58 -2.00 -2.01 11.62
N GLU A 59 -2.30 -2.88 12.60
CA GLU A 59 -1.30 -3.54 13.45
C GLU A 59 -0.31 -4.39 12.63
N LYS A 60 -0.75 -4.94 11.50
CA LYS A 60 0.09 -5.67 10.53
C LYS A 60 0.88 -4.78 9.59
N GLU A 61 0.75 -3.47 9.71
CA GLU A 61 1.35 -2.49 8.80
C GLU A 61 0.91 -2.61 7.34
N GLU A 62 -0.22 -3.26 7.04
CA GLU A 62 -0.77 -3.26 5.68
C GLU A 62 -1.56 -1.98 5.39
N LEU A 63 -2.18 -1.42 6.42
CA LEU A 63 -2.91 -0.15 6.39
C LEU A 63 -2.30 0.86 7.36
N VAL A 64 -2.60 2.13 7.14
CA VAL A 64 -2.28 3.23 8.05
C VAL A 64 -3.53 4.06 8.32
N GLU A 65 -3.80 4.39 9.57
CA GLU A 65 -4.86 5.34 9.95
C GLU A 65 -4.38 6.78 9.71
N ILE A 66 -4.99 7.47 8.74
CA ILE A 66 -4.64 8.87 8.42
C ILE A 66 -5.44 9.83 9.30
N TYR A 67 -6.70 9.47 9.58
CA TYR A 67 -7.59 10.19 10.48
C TYR A 67 -8.40 9.17 11.29
N PRO A 68 -8.95 9.53 12.46
CA PRO A 68 -9.78 8.62 13.24
C PRO A 68 -10.89 7.96 12.40
N GLY A 69 -10.81 6.64 12.25
CA GLY A 69 -11.72 5.82 11.47
C GLY A 69 -11.52 5.84 9.95
N LYS A 70 -10.45 6.46 9.43
CA LYS A 70 -10.09 6.49 8.01
C LYS A 70 -8.70 5.89 7.80
N PHE A 71 -8.68 4.82 7.02
CA PHE A 71 -7.48 4.04 6.73
C PHE A 71 -7.08 4.24 5.27
N LYS A 72 -5.79 4.08 4.98
CA LYS A 72 -5.20 4.07 3.64
C LYS A 72 -4.30 2.84 3.53
N LEU A 73 -4.07 2.34 2.31
CA LEU A 73 -3.01 1.36 2.08
C LEU A 73 -1.68 1.96 2.53
N LYS A 74 -0.92 1.23 3.36
CA LYS A 74 0.45 1.65 3.69
C LYS A 74 1.25 1.60 2.38
N SER A 75 1.65 2.76 1.88
CA SER A 75 2.56 2.81 0.75
C SER A 75 3.85 2.13 1.19
N ARG A 76 4.33 1.17 0.39
CA ARG A 76 5.69 0.65 0.51
C ARG A 76 6.72 1.62 -0.07
N GLY A 77 6.27 2.82 -0.47
CA GLY A 77 7.14 3.89 -0.89
C GLY A 77 8.14 4.22 0.22
N GLY A 78 9.41 4.17 -0.16
CA GLY A 78 10.55 4.38 0.70
C GLY A 78 11.53 5.30 -0.01
N TYR A 79 12.49 5.81 0.76
CA TYR A 79 13.61 6.50 0.16
C TYR A 79 14.75 5.54 -0.06
N VAL A 80 15.30 5.59 -1.26
CA VAL A 80 16.54 4.91 -1.62
C VAL A 80 17.59 5.97 -1.93
N PHE A 81 18.81 5.71 -1.48
CA PHE A 81 19.97 6.49 -1.89
C PHE A 81 20.78 5.68 -2.88
N GLY A 82 21.28 6.34 -3.91
CA GLY A 82 22.08 5.68 -4.93
C GLY A 82 22.67 6.66 -5.92
N THR A 83 23.43 6.12 -6.86
CA THR A 83 24.12 6.89 -7.89
C THR A 83 23.30 6.90 -9.17
N VAL A 84 23.14 8.08 -9.76
CA VAL A 84 22.45 8.24 -11.04
C VAL A 84 23.31 7.71 -12.19
N ASP A 85 22.78 6.76 -12.95
CA ASP A 85 23.32 6.31 -14.23
C ASP A 85 22.39 6.76 -15.36
N MET A 86 22.79 7.80 -16.09
CA MET A 86 21.97 8.44 -17.11
C MET A 86 22.26 7.87 -18.49
N THR A 87 21.20 7.50 -19.20
CA THR A 87 21.30 7.03 -20.60
C THR A 87 21.42 8.21 -21.57
N GLN A 88 21.93 7.95 -22.78
CA GLN A 88 22.02 8.96 -23.85
C GLN A 88 20.64 9.53 -24.25
N VAL A 89 19.57 8.76 -24.03
CA VAL A 89 18.18 9.15 -24.27
C VAL A 89 17.62 9.99 -23.11
N GLY A 90 18.39 10.23 -22.05
CA GLY A 90 18.10 11.20 -20.98
C GLY A 90 17.07 10.73 -19.95
N TYR A 91 16.78 9.44 -19.87
CA TYR A 91 16.26 8.82 -18.65
C TYR A 91 17.43 8.20 -17.87
N ALA A 92 17.25 7.90 -16.59
CA ALA A 92 18.31 7.34 -15.76
C ALA A 92 17.84 6.15 -14.94
N PHE A 93 18.81 5.41 -14.42
CA PHE A 93 18.62 4.41 -13.39
C PHE A 93 19.36 4.86 -12.12
N ILE A 94 18.85 4.46 -10.96
CA ILE A 94 19.55 4.67 -9.69
C ILE A 94 20.12 3.33 -9.24
N ILE A 95 21.44 3.26 -9.26
CA ILE A 95 22.20 2.09 -8.80
C ILE A 95 22.36 2.21 -7.29
N THR A 96 21.97 1.16 -6.56
CA THR A 96 22.08 1.10 -5.10
C THR A 96 22.28 -0.34 -4.65
N ASP A 97 22.95 -0.52 -3.51
CA ASP A 97 23.09 -1.84 -2.88
C ASP A 97 21.86 -2.20 -2.02
N ALA A 98 20.92 -1.27 -1.85
CA ALA A 98 19.76 -1.44 -0.98
C ALA A 98 18.64 -2.30 -1.60
N ILE A 99 18.61 -2.42 -2.93
CA ILE A 99 17.63 -3.17 -3.72
C ILE A 99 18.33 -3.83 -4.90
N GLU A 100 17.93 -5.05 -5.24
CA GLU A 100 18.53 -5.81 -6.35
C GLU A 100 18.17 -5.26 -7.74
N GLU A 101 17.05 -4.54 -7.83
CA GLU A 101 16.56 -3.95 -9.08
C GLU A 101 16.87 -2.45 -9.14
N ASP A 102 17.41 -2.01 -10.27
CA ASP A 102 17.69 -0.60 -10.53
C ASP A 102 16.41 0.24 -10.61
N VAL A 103 16.42 1.42 -9.97
CA VAL A 103 15.24 2.30 -9.97
C VAL A 103 15.22 3.13 -11.25
N PHE A 104 14.25 2.86 -12.12
CA PHE A 104 14.02 3.70 -13.29
C PHE A 104 13.50 5.10 -12.92
N VAL A 105 14.17 6.13 -13.43
CA VAL A 105 13.78 7.53 -13.29
C VAL A 105 13.58 8.13 -14.68
N SER A 106 12.34 8.52 -14.97
CA SER A 106 12.01 9.20 -16.22
C SER A 106 12.68 10.58 -16.30
N ARG A 107 12.90 11.10 -17.52
CA ARG A 107 13.52 12.42 -17.74
C ARG A 107 12.85 13.55 -16.95
N ASN A 108 11.52 13.53 -16.84
CA ASN A 108 10.75 14.53 -16.11
C ASN A 108 10.98 14.48 -14.59
N ASN A 109 11.42 13.33 -14.07
CA ASN A 109 11.66 13.12 -12.64
C ASN A 109 13.14 13.27 -12.25
N LEU A 110 14.05 13.46 -13.21
CA LEU A 110 15.47 13.71 -12.93
C LEU A 110 15.71 15.10 -12.35
N ASN A 111 14.80 16.04 -12.59
CA ASN A 111 14.94 17.44 -12.18
C ASN A 111 16.27 18.05 -12.65
N HIS A 112 17.24 18.17 -11.75
CA HIS A 112 18.58 18.72 -12.01
C HIS A 112 19.70 17.71 -11.79
N ALA A 113 19.38 16.44 -11.55
CA ALA A 113 20.36 15.40 -11.30
C ALA A 113 21.21 15.13 -12.56
N LEU A 114 22.52 15.09 -12.39
CA LEU A 114 23.48 14.77 -13.43
C LEU A 114 23.95 13.32 -13.32
N ASN A 115 24.56 12.82 -14.39
CA ASN A 115 25.16 11.50 -14.38
C ASN A 115 26.28 11.42 -13.33
N GLY A 116 26.23 10.39 -12.48
CA GLY A 116 27.17 10.19 -11.37
C GLY A 116 26.79 10.88 -10.06
N ASP A 117 25.69 11.65 -10.02
CA ASP A 117 25.24 12.27 -8.77
C ASP A 117 24.73 11.22 -7.77
N TYR A 118 25.03 11.42 -6.49
CA TYR A 118 24.44 10.65 -5.41
C TYR A 118 23.15 11.32 -4.93
N VAL A 119 22.01 10.65 -5.13
CA VAL A 119 20.69 11.23 -4.94
C VAL A 119 19.83 10.40 -3.99
N LYS A 120 18.77 11.04 -3.47
CA LYS A 120 17.71 10.40 -2.69
C LYS A 120 16.44 10.33 -3.54
N VAL A 121 15.97 9.13 -3.84
CA VAL A 121 14.78 8.90 -4.66
C VAL A 121 13.66 8.31 -3.80
N TYR A 122 12.44 8.78 -4.03
CA TYR A 122 11.24 8.23 -3.40
C TYR A 122 10.59 7.22 -4.36
N LEU A 123 10.38 5.99 -3.87
CA LEU A 123 9.73 4.89 -4.59
C LEU A 123 8.19 4.98 -4.52
#